data_AF-A0A4Q1A3J5-F1
#
_entry.id   AF-A0A4Q1A3J5-F1
#
_cell.length_a   1.000
_cell.length_b   1.000
_cell.length_c   1.000
_cell.angle_alpha   90.00
_cell.angle_beta   90.00
_cell.angle_gamma   90.00
#
_symmetry.space_group_name_H-M   'P 1'
#
loop_
_entity.id
_entity.type
_entity.pdbx_description
1 polymer ?
#
loop_
_entity_poly.entity_id
_entity_poly.type
_entity_poly.pdbx_seq_one_letter_code
_entity_poly.pdbx_strand_id
1 'polypeptide(L)'
;MRNFLFLVLISTLSFSAIVDEYLNSLKQEVLKIDSSFKGFDYKRGEEIFLSKHIGKKGELISCASCHGTNLNKSNENYFTGKTIDALSPKANPKRFTDKKEIEKWLKRNFNDVYNREGTALEKGDVTTYIINK
;
A
#
# COMPACT_ATOMS: atom_id res chain seq x y z
N MET A 1 9.98 -28.64 39.81
CA MET A 1 9.21 -28.59 38.55
C MET A 1 8.66 -27.19 38.36
N ARG A 2 8.70 -26.72 37.10
CA ARG A 2 8.00 -25.57 36.50
C ARG A 2 8.92 -24.40 36.11
N ASN A 3 9.67 -24.64 35.04
CA ASN A 3 10.19 -23.56 34.19
C ASN A 3 9.00 -22.75 33.68
N PHE A 4 8.94 -21.47 34.04
CA PHE A 4 8.10 -20.51 33.34
C PHE A 4 8.78 -20.15 32.03
N LEU A 5 8.26 -20.68 30.92
CA LEU A 5 8.57 -20.18 29.58
C LEU A 5 7.89 -18.82 29.42
N PHE A 6 8.64 -17.73 29.55
CA PHE A 6 8.18 -16.43 29.04
C PHE A 6 8.28 -16.46 27.52
N LEU A 7 7.14 -16.61 26.85
CA LEU A 7 7.06 -16.46 25.40
C LEU A 7 7.22 -14.96 25.09
N VAL A 8 8.42 -14.59 24.63
CA VAL A 8 8.73 -13.21 24.22
C VAL A 8 8.09 -12.96 22.86
N LEU A 9 6.95 -12.29 22.85
CA LEU A 9 6.28 -11.77 21.65
C LEU A 9 6.93 -10.43 21.26
N ILE A 10 8.09 -10.45 20.61
CA ILE A 10 8.74 -9.23 20.08
C ILE A 10 8.87 -9.39 18.58
N SER A 11 8.07 -8.67 17.79
CA SER A 11 8.37 -8.36 16.36
C SER A 11 7.37 -7.43 15.63
N THR A 12 6.23 -7.04 16.19
CA THR A 12 5.19 -6.31 15.40
C THR A 12 5.24 -4.78 15.47
N LEU A 13 6.09 -4.18 16.31
CA LEU A 13 6.07 -2.73 16.56
C LEU A 13 6.61 -1.89 15.39
N SER A 14 7.45 -2.45 14.52
CA SER A 14 8.19 -1.69 13.51
C SER A 14 7.35 -1.32 12.28
N PHE A 15 6.39 -2.16 11.86
CA PHE A 15 5.52 -1.87 10.71
C PHE A 15 4.53 -0.74 11.02
N SER A 16 3.83 -0.83 12.16
CA SER A 16 2.79 0.16 12.51
C SER A 16 3.39 1.56 12.56
N ALA A 17 4.54 1.72 13.23
CA ALA A 17 5.19 3.02 13.36
C ALA A 17 5.55 3.66 12.01
N ILE A 18 6.06 2.87 11.05
CA ILE A 18 6.44 3.38 9.73
C ILE A 18 5.21 3.75 8.89
N VAL A 19 4.17 2.93 8.93
CA VAL A 19 2.90 3.24 8.25
C VAL A 19 2.24 4.48 8.86
N ASP A 20 2.21 4.57 10.19
CA ASP A 20 1.66 5.73 10.91
C ASP A 20 2.44 7.00 10.58
N GLU A 21 3.78 6.95 10.54
CA GLU A 21 4.62 8.07 10.12
C GLU A 21 4.33 8.48 8.67
N TYR A 22 4.22 7.50 7.77
CA TYR A 22 3.91 7.75 6.36
C TYR A 22 2.53 8.39 6.18
N LEU A 23 1.47 7.81 6.76
CA LEU A 23 0.12 8.35 6.70
C LEU A 23 0.05 9.74 7.34
N ASN A 24 0.76 9.98 8.45
CA ASN A 24 0.82 11.32 9.05
C ASN A 24 1.47 12.34 8.12
N SER A 25 2.53 11.97 7.39
CA SER A 25 3.15 12.89 6.42
C SER A 25 2.19 13.24 5.28
N LEU A 26 1.47 12.26 4.73
CA LEU A 26 0.44 12.50 3.71
C LEU A 26 -0.70 13.36 4.24
N LYS A 27 -1.14 13.14 5.49
CA LYS A 27 -2.18 13.96 6.13
C LYS A 27 -1.77 15.44 6.16
N GLN A 28 -0.51 15.75 6.49
CA GLN A 28 -0.02 17.14 6.47
C GLN A 28 -0.03 17.73 5.07
N GLU A 29 0.23 16.93 4.03
CA GLU A 29 0.13 17.40 2.64
C GLU A 29 -1.31 17.66 2.22
N VAL A 30 -2.25 16.76 2.57
CA VAL A 30 -3.67 16.95 2.27
C VAL A 30 -4.21 18.21 2.96
N LEU A 31 -3.91 18.41 4.24
CA LEU A 31 -4.40 19.57 5.01
C LEU A 31 -3.93 20.93 4.48
N LYS A 32 -2.85 20.99 3.69
CA LYS A 32 -2.42 22.23 3.02
C LYS A 32 -3.36 22.65 1.88
N ILE A 33 -4.13 21.71 1.35
CA ILE A 33 -4.99 21.89 0.17
C ILE A 33 -6.47 21.78 0.56
N ASP A 34 -6.78 20.90 1.51
CA ASP A 34 -8.14 20.64 2.01
C ASP A 34 -8.13 20.55 3.54
N SER A 35 -8.53 21.65 4.20
CA SER A 35 -8.66 21.72 5.66
C SER A 35 -9.83 20.90 6.21
N SER A 36 -10.72 20.39 5.35
CA SER A 36 -11.85 19.56 5.75
C SER A 36 -11.49 18.08 5.90
N PHE A 37 -10.28 17.67 5.52
CA PHE A 37 -9.80 16.29 5.56
C PHE A 37 -10.08 15.61 6.90
N LYS A 38 -10.85 14.50 6.85
CA LYS A 38 -11.25 13.72 8.03
C LYS A 38 -10.46 12.45 8.24
N GLY A 39 -9.73 11.99 7.23
CA GLY A 39 -8.98 10.75 7.27
C GLY A 39 -8.94 10.06 5.91
N PHE A 40 -8.00 9.14 5.79
CA PHE A 40 -7.94 8.24 4.64
C PHE A 40 -9.02 7.18 4.74
N ASP A 41 -9.54 6.78 3.60
CA ASP A 41 -10.73 5.94 3.49
C ASP A 41 -10.42 4.64 2.76
N TYR A 42 -10.82 3.53 3.38
CA TYR A 42 -10.61 2.20 2.84
C TYR A 42 -11.34 1.98 1.50
N LYS A 43 -12.56 2.53 1.34
CA LYS A 43 -13.38 2.31 0.15
C LYS A 43 -12.89 3.12 -1.04
N ARG A 44 -12.52 4.39 -0.85
CA ARG A 44 -11.83 5.17 -1.89
C ARG A 44 -10.53 4.49 -2.32
N GLY A 45 -9.78 3.95 -1.37
CA GLY A 45 -8.56 3.18 -1.65
C GLY A 45 -8.82 1.92 -2.49
N GLU A 46 -9.88 1.17 -2.16
CA GLU A 46 -10.33 -0.01 -2.93
C GLU A 46 -10.73 0.38 -4.36
N GLU A 47 -11.49 1.47 -4.52
CA GLU A 47 -11.91 2.00 -5.82
C GLU A 47 -10.70 2.38 -6.69
N ILE A 48 -9.75 3.14 -6.15
CA ILE A 48 -8.50 3.49 -6.85
C ILE A 48 -7.75 2.20 -7.23
N PHE A 49 -7.58 1.27 -6.29
CA PHE A 49 -6.81 0.06 -6.54
C PHE A 49 -7.40 -0.83 -7.67
N LEU A 50 -8.72 -0.85 -7.80
CA LEU A 50 -9.44 -1.68 -8.78
C LEU A 50 -9.71 -0.96 -10.11
N SER A 51 -9.64 0.38 -10.14
CA SER A 51 -9.94 1.18 -11.32
C SER A 51 -8.96 0.91 -12.47
N LYS A 52 -9.50 0.70 -13.67
CA LYS A 52 -8.71 0.45 -14.88
C LYS A 52 -8.46 1.74 -15.64
N HIS A 53 -7.23 1.90 -16.11
CA HIS A 53 -6.76 3.07 -16.84
C HIS A 53 -5.88 2.63 -18.00
N ILE A 54 -5.85 3.44 -19.07
CA ILE A 54 -4.85 3.28 -20.13
C ILE A 54 -3.52 3.77 -19.56
N GLY A 55 -2.72 2.83 -19.07
CA GLY A 55 -1.50 3.07 -18.33
C GLY A 55 -0.25 2.84 -19.18
N LYS A 56 0.72 2.22 -18.55
CA LYS A 56 2.01 1.82 -19.12
C LYS A 56 1.83 1.06 -20.43
N LYS A 57 2.62 1.46 -21.42
CA LYS A 57 2.60 0.89 -22.78
C LYS A 57 1.23 0.95 -23.48
N GLY A 58 0.31 1.80 -23.01
CA GLY A 58 -1.04 1.93 -23.60
C GLY A 58 -1.98 0.79 -23.23
N GLU A 59 -1.62 -0.07 -22.28
CA GLU A 59 -2.46 -1.19 -21.84
C GLU A 59 -3.53 -0.74 -20.83
N LEU A 60 -4.71 -1.36 -20.89
CA LEU A 60 -5.79 -1.15 -19.93
C LEU A 60 -5.52 -1.96 -18.65
N ILE A 61 -4.95 -1.31 -17.62
CA ILE A 61 -4.51 -1.97 -16.39
C ILE A 61 -5.00 -1.26 -15.12
N SER A 62 -4.96 -1.95 -13.98
CA SER A 62 -5.17 -1.42 -12.64
C SER A 62 -4.04 -1.87 -11.70
N CYS A 63 -4.03 -1.40 -10.44
CA CYS A 63 -3.10 -1.93 -9.43
C CYS A 63 -3.29 -3.45 -9.25
N ALA A 64 -4.54 -3.92 -9.32
CA ALA A 64 -4.88 -5.34 -9.25
C ALA A 64 -4.37 -6.16 -10.44
N SER A 65 -4.04 -5.57 -11.60
CA SER A 65 -3.42 -6.30 -12.72
C SER A 65 -2.08 -6.94 -12.33
N CYS A 66 -1.30 -6.29 -11.45
CA CYS A 66 -0.03 -6.82 -10.94
C CYS A 66 -0.17 -7.50 -9.58
N HIS A 67 -1.07 -7.01 -8.71
CA HIS A 67 -1.14 -7.43 -7.32
C HIS A 67 -2.28 -8.39 -7.00
N GLY A 68 -3.21 -8.60 -7.94
CA GLY A 68 -4.41 -9.39 -7.75
C GLY A 68 -5.41 -8.70 -6.82
N THR A 69 -6.54 -9.36 -6.56
CA THR A 69 -7.57 -8.88 -5.63
C THR A 69 -7.43 -9.48 -4.23
N ASN A 70 -6.74 -10.61 -4.11
CA ASN A 70 -6.38 -11.20 -2.83
C ASN A 70 -4.94 -10.82 -2.45
N LEU A 71 -4.79 -9.73 -1.69
CA LEU A 71 -3.49 -9.17 -1.32
C LEU A 71 -2.68 -10.06 -0.36
N ASN A 72 -3.28 -11.12 0.19
CA ASN A 72 -2.61 -12.11 1.01
C ASN A 72 -1.87 -13.18 0.19
N LYS A 73 -2.02 -13.19 -1.13
CA LYS A 73 -1.35 -14.11 -2.05
C LYS A 73 -0.31 -13.37 -2.89
N SER A 74 0.70 -14.11 -3.33
CA SER A 74 1.55 -13.64 -4.42
C SER A 74 0.75 -13.52 -5.71
N ASN A 75 1.24 -12.70 -6.62
CA ASN A 75 0.78 -12.61 -8.00
C ASN A 75 1.99 -12.31 -8.90
N GLU A 76 1.80 -11.85 -10.13
CA GLU A 76 2.88 -11.56 -11.06
C GLU A 76 2.75 -10.16 -11.66
N ASN A 77 3.88 -9.54 -11.95
CA ASN A 77 3.92 -8.30 -12.70
C ASN A 77 3.36 -8.52 -14.11
N TYR A 78 2.27 -7.80 -14.44
CA TYR A 78 1.55 -7.94 -15.71
C TYR A 78 2.44 -7.86 -16.96
N PHE A 79 3.51 -7.07 -16.93
CA PHE A 79 4.38 -6.84 -18.10
C PHE A 79 5.59 -7.77 -18.20
N THR A 80 5.99 -8.39 -17.09
CA THR A 80 7.26 -9.14 -17.04
C THR A 80 7.10 -10.57 -16.58
N GLY A 81 5.93 -10.96 -16.07
CA GLY A 81 5.68 -12.28 -15.47
C GLY A 81 6.46 -12.53 -14.17
N LYS A 82 7.20 -11.54 -13.65
CA LYS A 82 7.96 -11.71 -12.42
C LYS A 82 7.01 -11.81 -11.22
N THR A 83 7.20 -12.81 -10.39
CA THR A 83 6.46 -12.97 -9.13
C THR A 83 6.61 -11.75 -8.24
N ILE A 84 5.49 -11.33 -7.67
CA ILE A 84 5.36 -10.30 -6.66
C ILE A 84 4.80 -10.99 -5.42
N ASP A 85 5.58 -11.01 -4.33
CA ASP A 85 5.12 -11.53 -3.04
C ASP A 85 3.88 -10.79 -2.55
N ALA A 86 3.11 -11.44 -1.68
CA ALA A 86 1.92 -10.88 -1.06
C ALA A 86 2.13 -9.41 -0.62
N LEU A 87 1.16 -8.58 -0.98
CA LEU A 87 1.20 -7.14 -0.75
C LEU A 87 0.69 -6.78 0.64
N SER A 88 -0.28 -7.55 1.17
CA SER A 88 -0.82 -7.32 2.51
C SER A 88 0.25 -7.64 3.57
N PRO A 89 0.52 -6.71 4.49
CA PRO A 89 1.46 -6.94 5.60
C PRO A 89 0.99 -8.04 6.55
N LYS A 90 -0.31 -8.39 6.52
CA LYS A 90 -0.87 -9.54 7.26
C LYS A 90 -0.28 -10.88 6.80
N ALA A 91 0.00 -11.00 5.50
CA ALA A 91 0.60 -12.20 4.90
C ALA A 91 2.12 -12.06 4.67
N ASN A 92 2.63 -10.84 4.52
CA ASN A 92 4.05 -10.57 4.34
C ASN A 92 4.52 -9.42 5.25
N PRO A 93 5.00 -9.73 6.47
CA PRO A 93 5.42 -8.73 7.46
C PRO A 93 6.61 -7.85 7.03
N LYS A 94 7.27 -8.15 5.90
CA LYS A 94 8.33 -7.29 5.32
C LYS A 94 7.76 -6.10 4.53
N ARG A 95 6.45 -6.07 4.25
CA ARG A 95 5.80 -4.96 3.54
C ARG A 95 5.64 -3.77 4.49
N PHE A 96 5.79 -2.56 3.95
CA PHE A 96 5.69 -1.27 4.65
C PHE A 96 6.55 -1.10 5.92
N THR A 97 7.73 -1.73 5.95
CA THR A 97 8.72 -1.52 7.02
C THR A 97 9.76 -0.44 6.68
N ASP A 98 9.71 0.13 5.48
CA ASP A 98 10.60 1.19 5.01
C ASP A 98 9.80 2.24 4.25
N LYS A 99 9.82 3.48 4.75
CA LYS A 99 9.10 4.62 4.17
C LYS A 99 9.53 4.93 2.73
N LYS A 100 10.83 4.87 2.42
CA LYS A 100 11.36 5.15 1.08
C LYS A 100 10.90 4.09 0.08
N GLU A 101 10.80 2.84 0.51
CA GLU A 101 10.22 1.79 -0.34
C GLU A 101 8.73 2.04 -0.62
N ILE A 102 7.94 2.45 0.38
CA ILE A 102 6.52 2.80 0.20
C ILE A 102 6.38 3.92 -0.83
N GLU A 103 7.12 5.03 -0.64
CA GLU A 103 7.11 6.19 -1.53
C GLU A 103 7.53 5.83 -2.95
N LYS A 104 8.63 5.08 -3.10
CA LYS A 104 9.14 4.63 -4.40
C LYS A 104 8.10 3.81 -5.15
N TRP A 105 7.50 2.81 -4.50
CA TRP A 105 6.59 1.90 -5.17
C TRP A 105 5.23 2.53 -5.44
N LEU A 106 4.67 3.34 -4.52
CA LEU A 106 3.45 4.09 -4.82
C LEU A 106 3.67 5.05 -5.99
N LYS A 107 4.78 5.80 -6.02
CA LYS A 107 5.10 6.67 -7.17
C LYS A 107 5.18 5.87 -8.47
N ARG A 108 5.92 4.76 -8.51
CA ARG A 108 6.06 3.94 -9.72
C ARG A 108 4.74 3.32 -10.16
N ASN A 109 3.96 2.77 -9.22
CA ASN A 109 2.72 2.07 -9.53
C ASN A 109 1.63 3.04 -9.99
N PHE A 110 1.53 4.23 -9.40
CA PHE A 110 0.66 5.28 -9.92
C PHE A 110 1.08 5.73 -11.32
N ASN A 111 2.37 5.91 -11.59
CA ASN A 111 2.82 6.22 -12.96
C ASN A 111 2.52 5.08 -13.94
N ASP A 112 2.69 3.83 -13.52
CA ASP A 112 2.40 2.67 -14.37
C ASP A 112 0.89 2.57 -14.68
N VAL A 113 0.00 2.80 -13.71
CA VAL A 113 -1.46 2.64 -13.91
C VAL A 113 -2.11 3.92 -14.44
N TYR A 114 -1.81 5.07 -13.83
CA TYR A 114 -2.49 6.34 -14.06
C TYR A 114 -1.72 7.31 -14.97
N ASN A 115 -0.47 7.00 -15.36
CA ASN A 115 0.41 7.90 -16.10
C ASN A 115 0.64 9.26 -15.41
N ARG A 116 0.50 9.29 -14.08
CA ARG A 116 0.80 10.45 -13.22
C ARG A 116 1.19 9.98 -11.83
N GLU A 117 1.72 10.89 -11.02
CA GLU A 117 1.83 10.62 -9.59
C GLU A 117 0.46 10.64 -8.91
N GLY A 118 0.29 9.76 -7.93
CA GLY A 118 -0.84 9.82 -7.00
C GLY A 118 -0.73 11.04 -6.10
N THR A 119 -1.86 11.70 -5.86
CA THR A 119 -2.00 12.75 -4.85
C THR A 119 -1.78 12.19 -3.45
N ALA A 120 -1.56 13.07 -2.46
CA ALA A 120 -1.41 12.64 -1.07
C ALA A 120 -2.64 11.91 -0.54
N LEU A 121 -3.85 12.34 -0.94
CA LEU A 121 -5.11 11.68 -0.60
C LEU A 121 -5.17 10.26 -1.19
N GLU A 122 -4.93 10.12 -2.49
CA GLU A 122 -4.97 8.82 -3.17
C GLU A 122 -3.93 7.83 -2.60
N LYS A 123 -2.71 8.30 -2.32
CA LYS A 123 -1.65 7.49 -1.71
C LYS A 123 -2.06 6.98 -0.33
N GLY A 124 -2.68 7.83 0.48
CA GLY A 124 -3.10 7.47 1.84
C GLY A 124 -4.32 6.55 1.85
N ASP A 125 -5.29 6.78 0.96
CA ASP A 125 -6.44 5.91 0.76
C ASP A 125 -6.01 4.51 0.28
N VAL A 126 -5.15 4.42 -0.74
CA VAL A 126 -4.62 3.14 -1.24
C VAL A 126 -3.80 2.41 -0.18
N THR A 127 -2.97 3.13 0.59
CA THR A 127 -2.21 2.52 1.70
C THR A 127 -3.16 1.97 2.76
N THR A 128 -4.17 2.75 3.15
CA THR A 128 -5.21 2.34 4.11
C THR A 128 -5.96 1.10 3.63
N TYR A 129 -6.30 1.03 2.34
CA TYR A 129 -6.88 -0.16 1.74
C TYR A 129 -5.97 -1.38 1.87
N ILE A 130 -4.71 -1.27 1.44
CA ILE A 130 -3.78 -2.41 1.41
C ILE A 130 -3.52 -3.00 2.80
N ILE A 131 -3.27 -2.14 3.80
CA ILE A 131 -2.90 -2.62 5.15
C ILE A 131 -4.11 -3.24 5.89
N ASN A 132 -5.34 -2.87 5.50
CA ASN A 132 -6.56 -3.36 6.13
C ASN A 132 -7.25 -4.49 5.34
N LYS A 133 -6.89 -4.74 4.09
CA LYS A 133 -7.32 -5.91 3.29
C LYS A 133 -6.61 -7.17 3.77
#